data_AF-A0A4U3KZN7-F1
#
_entry.id   AF-A0A4U3KZN7-F1
#
_cell.length_a   1.000
_cell.length_b   1.000
_cell.length_c   1.000
_cell.angle_alpha   90.00
_cell.angle_beta   90.00
_cell.angle_gamma   90.00
#
_symmetry.space_group_name_H-M   'P 1'
#
loop_
_entity.id
_entity.type
_entity.pdbx_description
1 polymer ?
#
loop_
_entity_poly.entity_id
_entity_poly.type
_entity_poly.pdbx_seq_one_letter_code
_entity_poly.pdbx_strand_id
1 'polypeptide(L)'
;NLVNHTIYYLETHHDEEITLEQLAEMLYVTPTYLSKTFKAATGVGPINYLIQIRLNHAKELLKNDSLSVKEVAKTVGYEDAYHFSKLFKKYYGKSPSQF
;
A
#
# COMPACT_ATOMS: atom_id res chain seq x y z
N ASN A 1 8.34 18.64 4.77
CA ASN A 1 8.41 18.40 3.31
C ASN A 1 7.21 17.55 2.90
N LEU A 2 6.52 17.92 1.80
CA LEU A 2 5.34 17.25 1.23
C LEU A 2 5.51 15.73 1.11
N VAL A 3 6.66 15.29 0.57
CA VAL A 3 6.93 13.84 0.36
C VAL A 3 6.93 13.08 1.68
N ASN A 4 7.62 13.61 2.70
CA ASN A 4 7.69 12.96 4.01
C ASN A 4 6.34 12.90 4.71
N HIS A 5 5.47 13.91 4.53
CA HIS A 5 4.11 13.87 5.08
C HIS A 5 3.26 12.80 4.39
N THR A 6 3.36 12.71 3.06
CA THR A 6 2.68 11.64 2.31
C THR A 6 3.18 10.26 2.74
N ILE A 7 4.50 10.04 2.86
CA ILE A 7 5.06 8.76 3.32
C ILE A 7 4.53 8.44 4.73
N TYR A 8 4.64 9.39 5.66
CA TYR A 8 4.18 9.19 7.04
C TYR A 8 2.70 8.80 7.09
N TYR A 9 1.85 9.50 6.33
CA TYR A 9 0.43 9.19 6.26
C TYR A 9 0.18 7.78 5.69
N LEU A 10 0.83 7.44 4.58
CA LEU A 10 0.70 6.14 3.94
C LEU A 10 1.14 5.00 4.86
N GLU A 11 2.24 5.15 5.62
CA GLU A 11 2.71 4.14 6.58
C GLU A 11 1.75 3.97 7.76
N THR A 12 1.18 5.06 8.26
CA THR A 12 0.33 5.07 9.47
C THR A 12 -1.12 4.67 9.22
N HIS A 13 -1.61 4.82 7.99
CA HIS A 13 -3.01 4.55 7.60
C HIS A 13 -3.09 3.54 6.45
N HIS A 14 -2.06 2.71 6.26
CA HIS A 14 -1.97 1.84 5.08
C HIS A 14 -3.14 0.86 4.95
N ASP A 15 -3.82 0.53 6.04
CA ASP A 15 -4.96 -0.38 6.11
C ASP A 15 -6.30 0.29 5.72
N GLU A 16 -6.33 1.60 5.51
CA GLU A 16 -7.52 2.37 5.15
C GLU A 16 -7.72 2.53 3.63
N GLU A 17 -8.92 2.91 3.19
CA GLU A 17 -9.12 3.32 1.79
C GLU A 17 -8.49 4.70 1.54
N ILE A 18 -7.42 4.73 0.75
CA ILE A 18 -6.66 5.96 0.43
C ILE A 18 -6.63 6.18 -1.08
N THR A 19 -7.09 7.34 -1.52
CA THR A 19 -7.01 7.82 -2.90
C THR A 19 -5.98 8.93 -3.07
N LEU A 20 -5.57 9.18 -4.31
CA LEU A 20 -4.63 10.26 -4.61
C LEU A 20 -5.27 11.63 -4.35
N GLU A 21 -6.57 11.73 -4.58
CA GLU A 21 -7.41 12.90 -4.37
C GLU A 21 -7.43 13.29 -2.88
N GLN A 22 -7.68 12.32 -1.98
CA GLN A 22 -7.67 12.54 -0.53
C GLN A 22 -6.30 13.02 -0.04
N LEU A 23 -5.21 12.40 -0.51
CA LEU A 23 -3.85 12.81 -0.14
C LEU A 23 -3.53 14.23 -0.62
N ALA A 24 -4.00 14.59 -1.82
CA ALA A 24 -3.76 15.90 -2.40
C ALA A 24 -4.55 16.99 -1.67
N GLU A 25 -5.81 16.69 -1.31
CA GLU A 25 -6.67 17.57 -0.52
C GLU A 25 -6.08 17.85 0.87
N MET A 26 -5.65 16.81 1.59
CA MET A 26 -4.99 16.92 2.89
C MET A 26 -3.73 17.81 2.87
N LEU A 27 -3.02 17.80 1.75
CA LEU A 27 -1.77 18.54 1.57
C LEU A 27 -1.97 19.89 0.85
N TYR A 28 -3.22 20.27 0.56
CA TYR A 28 -3.59 21.50 -0.16
C TYR A 28 -2.87 21.66 -1.51
N VAL A 29 -2.75 20.57 -2.27
CA VAL A 29 -2.13 20.55 -3.59
C VAL A 29 -3.02 19.84 -4.61
N THR A 30 -2.67 19.93 -5.89
CA THR A 30 -3.34 19.14 -6.93
C THR A 30 -2.84 17.68 -6.93
N PRO A 31 -3.67 16.70 -7.28
CA PRO A 31 -3.26 15.30 -7.44
C PRO A 31 -2.07 15.14 -8.39
N THR A 32 -2.05 15.91 -9.48
CA THR A 32 -0.96 15.93 -10.46
C THR A 32 0.35 16.41 -9.85
N TYR A 33 0.31 17.48 -9.05
CA TYR A 33 1.52 18.01 -8.39
C TYR A 33 2.05 17.02 -7.34
N LEU A 34 1.17 16.45 -6.52
CA LEU A 34 1.52 15.41 -5.56
C LEU A 34 2.18 14.21 -6.25
N SER A 35 1.53 13.65 -7.28
CA SER A 35 2.03 12.49 -8.02
C SER A 35 3.41 12.74 -8.64
N LYS A 36 3.61 13.89 -9.30
CA LYS A 36 4.90 14.25 -9.91
C LYS A 36 5.98 14.44 -8.86
N THR A 37 5.72 15.23 -7.82
CA THR A 37 6.71 15.55 -6.77
C THR A 37 7.10 14.31 -5.98
N PHE A 38 6.11 13.49 -5.59
CA PHE A 38 6.35 12.26 -4.86
C PHE A 38 7.14 11.25 -5.70
N LYS A 39 6.78 11.07 -6.98
CA LYS A 39 7.50 10.16 -7.88
C LYS A 39 8.92 10.62 -8.17
N ALA A 40 9.16 11.93 -8.30
CA ALA A 40 10.50 12.46 -8.47
C ALA A 40 11.42 12.13 -7.28
N ALA A 41 10.86 12.09 -6.07
CA ALA A 41 11.62 11.79 -4.85
C ALA A 41 11.76 10.29 -4.54
N THR A 42 10.74 9.48 -4.85
CA THR A 42 10.68 8.06 -4.43
C THR A 42 10.84 7.06 -5.58
N GLY A 43 10.79 7.53 -6.83
CA GLY A 43 10.78 6.70 -8.03
C GLY A 43 9.40 6.14 -8.42
N VAL A 44 8.41 6.17 -7.51
CA VAL A 44 7.06 5.60 -7.72
C VAL A 44 5.96 6.58 -7.31
N GLY A 45 4.75 6.41 -7.82
CA GLY A 45 3.61 7.24 -7.40
C GLY A 45 3.10 6.87 -6.00
N PRO A 46 2.35 7.76 -5.30
CA PRO A 46 1.86 7.53 -3.95
C PRO A 46 1.06 6.22 -3.78
N ILE A 47 0.15 5.91 -4.72
CA ILE A 47 -0.65 4.68 -4.67
C ILE A 47 0.19 3.42 -4.87
N ASN A 48 1.19 3.46 -5.75
CA ASN A 48 2.11 2.33 -5.90
C ASN A 48 2.99 2.16 -4.66
N TYR A 49 3.37 3.25 -4.00
CA TYR A 49 4.09 3.21 -2.72
C TYR A 49 3.24 2.57 -1.62
N LEU A 50 1.96 2.96 -1.51
CA LEU A 50 1.00 2.34 -0.60
C LEU A 50 0.88 0.82 -0.84
N ILE A 51 0.78 0.39 -2.10
CA ILE A 51 0.77 -1.04 -2.45
C ILE A 51 2.04 -1.73 -1.92
N GLN A 52 3.22 -1.12 -2.04
CA GLN A 52 4.46 -1.70 -1.53
C GLN A 52 4.45 -1.84 -0.01
N ILE A 53 3.97 -0.81 0.72
CA ILE A 53 3.82 -0.88 2.19
C ILE A 53 2.93 -2.06 2.57
N ARG A 54 1.72 -2.14 2.00
CA ARG A 54 0.75 -3.21 2.29
C ARG A 54 1.31 -4.59 2.01
N LEU A 55 1.97 -4.77 0.87
CA LEU A 55 2.57 -6.06 0.50
C LEU A 55 3.77 -6.43 1.38
N ASN A 56 4.56 -5.46 1.84
CA ASN A 56 5.64 -5.70 2.81
C ASN A 56 5.08 -6.12 4.17
N HIS A 57 4.05 -5.45 4.67
CA HIS A 57 3.37 -5.82 5.92
C HIS A 57 2.73 -7.20 5.83
N ALA A 58 2.05 -7.48 4.72
CA ALA A 58 1.43 -8.78 4.48
C ALA A 58 2.45 -9.93 4.48
N LYS A 59 3.63 -9.70 3.88
CA LYS A 59 4.71 -10.69 3.87
C LYS A 59 5.18 -11.06 5.27
N GLU A 60 5.23 -10.10 6.20
CA GLU A 60 5.59 -10.37 7.59
C GLU A 60 4.47 -11.09 8.34
N LEU A 61 3.20 -10.71 8.11
CA LEU A 61 2.04 -11.38 8.72
C LEU A 61 1.87 -12.83 8.26
N LEU A 62 2.19 -13.13 6.99
CA LEU A 62 2.09 -14.48 6.43
C LEU A 62 3.07 -15.49 7.07
N LYS A 63 4.09 -15.02 7.79
CA LYS A 63 4.96 -15.89 8.58
C LYS A 63 4.26 -16.48 9.82
N ASN A 64 3.08 -16.00 10.16
CA ASN A 64 2.26 -16.51 11.25
C ASN A 64 1.20 -17.48 10.71
N ASP A 65 1.43 -18.78 10.92
CA ASP A 65 0.53 -19.86 10.48
C ASP A 65 -0.88 -19.81 11.08
N SER A 66 -1.11 -18.97 12.11
CA SER A 66 -2.43 -18.79 12.71
C SER A 66 -3.34 -17.84 11.93
N LEU A 67 -2.80 -17.07 10.98
CA LEU A 67 -3.57 -16.12 10.18
C LEU A 67 -3.91 -16.70 8.81
N SER A 68 -5.18 -16.64 8.43
CA SER A 68 -5.60 -16.95 7.07
C SER A 68 -5.19 -15.84 6.10
N VAL A 69 -5.01 -16.20 4.82
CA VAL A 69 -4.75 -15.23 3.73
C VAL A 69 -5.81 -14.11 3.69
N LYS A 70 -7.06 -14.43 4.03
CA LYS A 70 -8.16 -13.46 4.07
C LYS A 70 -8.00 -12.46 5.22
N GLU A 71 -7.60 -12.93 6.41
CA GLU A 71 -7.32 -12.06 7.55
C GLU A 71 -6.12 -11.16 7.29
N VAL A 72 -5.06 -11.70 6.68
CA VAL A 72 -3.91 -10.89 6.26
C VAL A 72 -4.32 -9.81 5.26
N ALA A 73 -5.07 -10.18 4.22
CA ALA A 73 -5.55 -9.23 3.21
C ALA A 73 -6.32 -8.08 3.85
N LYS A 74 -7.27 -8.39 4.74
CA LYS A 74 -8.06 -7.38 5.46
C LYS A 74 -7.19 -6.50 6.35
N THR A 75 -6.23 -7.09 7.08
CA THR A 75 -5.33 -6.38 7.99
C THR A 75 -4.46 -5.36 7.27
N VAL A 76 -4.12 -5.59 6.00
CA VAL A 76 -3.32 -4.67 5.19
C VAL A 76 -4.17 -3.84 4.21
N GLY A 77 -5.48 -3.71 4.45
CA GLY A 77 -6.36 -2.80 3.71
C GLY A 77 -6.86 -3.30 2.35
N TYR A 78 -6.95 -4.63 2.16
CA TYR A 78 -7.60 -5.24 0.99
C TYR A 78 -8.89 -5.95 1.39
N GLU A 79 -10.03 -5.43 0.93
CA GLU A 79 -11.34 -6.09 1.07
C GLU A 79 -11.46 -7.35 0.20
N ASP A 80 -10.86 -7.33 -1.00
CA ASP A 80 -10.83 -8.47 -1.91
C ASP A 80 -9.52 -9.27 -1.77
N ALA A 81 -9.60 -10.41 -1.07
CA ALA A 81 -8.49 -11.34 -0.88
C ALA A 81 -7.97 -11.96 -2.19
N TYR A 82 -8.81 -12.09 -3.22
CA TYR A 82 -8.40 -12.59 -4.53
C TYR A 82 -7.56 -11.55 -5.27
N HIS A 83 -7.98 -10.28 -5.25
CA HIS A 83 -7.20 -9.18 -5.78
C HIS A 83 -5.85 -9.04 -5.08
N PHE A 84 -5.86 -9.05 -3.73
CA PHE A 84 -4.63 -9.08 -2.93
C PHE A 84 -3.70 -10.22 -3.35
N SER A 85 -4.22 -11.45 -3.47
CA SER A 85 -3.41 -12.62 -3.82
C SER A 85 -2.76 -12.49 -5.20
N LYS A 86 -3.47 -11.89 -6.17
CA LYS A 86 -2.90 -11.59 -7.50
C LYS A 86 -1.77 -10.56 -7.43
N LEU A 87 -1.96 -9.48 -6.68
CA LEU A 87 -0.94 -8.44 -6.50
C LEU A 87 0.29 -8.98 -5.77
N PHE A 88 0.09 -9.71 -4.67
CA PHE A 88 1.17 -10.32 -3.90
C PHE A 88 2.00 -11.27 -4.77
N LYS A 89 1.35 -12.16 -5.53
CA LYS A 89 2.04 -13.05 -6.46
C LYS A 89 2.79 -12.30 -7.55
N LYS A 90 2.21 -11.24 -8.11
CA LYS A 90 2.88 -10.39 -9.11
C LYS A 90 4.15 -9.75 -8.53
N TYR A 91 4.12 -9.35 -7.26
CA TYR A 91 5.22 -8.64 -6.62
C TYR A 91 6.34 -9.58 -6.11
N TYR A 92 5.98 -10.71 -5.51
CA TYR A 92 6.93 -11.64 -4.87
C TYR A 92 7.16 -12.95 -5.62
N GLY A 93 6.43 -13.20 -6.71
CA GLY A 93 6.55 -14.43 -7.51
C GLY A 93 5.85 -15.67 -6.93
N LYS A 94 5.35 -15.62 -5.69
CA LYS A 94 4.62 -16.71 -5.02
C LYS A 94 3.29 -16.22 -4.47
N SER A 95 2.26 -17.08 -4.41
CA SER A 95 0.99 -16.67 -3.78
C SER A 95 1.13 -16.52 -2.27
N PRO A 96 0.26 -15.75 -1.59
CA PRO A 96 0.27 -15.63 -0.14
C PRO A 96 0.25 -16.97 0.59
N SER A 97 -0.55 -17.94 0.10
CA SER A 97 -0.64 -19.29 0.67
C SER A 97 0.60 -20.16 0.50
N GLN A 98 1.60 -19.71 -0.27
CA GLN A 98 2.86 -20.40 -0.53
C GLN A 98 4.05 -19.67 0.10
N PHE A 99 3.80 -18.56 0.79
CA PHE A 99 4.81 -17.76 1.46
C PHE A 99 4.96 -18.25 2.90
#